data_AF-A0A2P5MVK9-F1
#
_entry.id   AF-A0A2P5MVK9-F1
#
_cell.length_a   1.000
_cell.length_b   1.000
_cell.length_c   1.000
_cell.angle_alpha   90.00
_cell.angle_beta   90.00
_cell.angle_gamma   90.00
#
_symmetry.space_group_name_H-M   'P 1'
#
loop_
_entity.id
_entity.type
_entity.pdbx_description
1 polymer ?
#
loop_
_entity_poly.entity_id
_entity_poly.type
_entity_poly.pdbx_seq_one_letter_code
_entity_poly.pdbx_strand_id
1 'polypeptide(L)'
;MHSPNRYQRFSDISTSERILNTVFLLTIGFGYLMALVNVIYTHQGRDGKRGLSIEDIVIMYHGSSEQSRLGTAINGIMEPNLRYKSDKEVILKWIADGAEKPAYEQSIAPILSRDCVHCHNPQLNPTLPNLTSFEGVAEVAQKGGATVPSLVRVSHIHVFGIAFILYLIGKIFLLCDMNIYVKRIAVVIPFIAMLLDVVSWFITKHIAGFAYVVVLSGALMGLSMGVQILLSIYQMWFYRKDRPIT
;
A
#
# COMPACT_ATOMS: atom_id res chain seq x y z
N MET A 1 52.39 -8.13 -3.54
CA MET A 1 51.75 -6.80 -3.40
C MET A 1 50.28 -7.03 -3.08
N HIS A 2 49.87 -6.80 -1.83
CA HIS A 2 48.46 -6.80 -1.44
C HIS A 2 47.88 -5.47 -1.92
N SER A 3 47.15 -5.46 -3.03
CA SER A 3 46.38 -4.28 -3.41
C SER A 3 45.46 -3.94 -2.23
N PRO A 4 45.53 -2.73 -1.64
CA PRO A 4 44.64 -2.37 -0.55
C PRO A 4 43.21 -2.56 -1.03
N ASN A 5 42.35 -3.20 -0.22
CA ASN A 5 40.95 -3.49 -0.53
C ASN A 5 40.24 -2.23 -1.06
N ARG A 6 40.25 -2.03 -2.37
CA ARG A 6 39.63 -0.88 -3.02
C ARG A 6 38.17 -1.23 -3.22
N TYR A 7 37.31 -0.59 -2.42
CA TYR A 7 35.87 -0.70 -2.60
C TYR A 7 35.45 -0.07 -3.93
N GLN A 8 34.64 -0.79 -4.70
CA GLN A 8 34.08 -0.31 -5.96
C GLN A 8 33.24 0.96 -5.74
N ARG A 9 33.41 1.96 -6.61
CA ARG A 9 32.67 3.23 -6.63
C ARG A 9 32.03 3.48 -7.98
N PHE A 10 31.16 4.50 -8.07
CA PHE A 10 30.62 4.92 -9.37
C PHE A 10 31.69 5.34 -10.38
N SER A 11 32.86 5.82 -9.93
CA SER A 11 34.00 6.10 -10.81
C SER A 11 34.57 4.86 -11.51
N ASP A 12 34.30 3.68 -10.98
CA ASP A 12 34.90 2.41 -11.42
C ASP A 12 33.95 1.58 -12.31
N ILE A 13 32.71 2.03 -12.52
CA ILE A 13 31.70 1.31 -13.34
C ILE A 13 31.64 1.85 -14.77
N SER A 14 31.33 0.94 -15.70
CA SER A 14 31.18 1.23 -17.13
C SER A 14 29.98 2.16 -17.42
N THR A 15 29.99 2.82 -18.58
CA THR A 15 28.84 3.62 -19.04
C THR A 15 27.58 2.77 -19.16
N SER A 16 27.70 1.51 -19.59
CA SER A 16 26.58 0.57 -19.69
C SER A 16 25.93 0.31 -18.33
N GLU A 17 26.73 0.08 -17.29
CA GLU A 17 26.23 -0.09 -15.91
C GLU A 17 25.58 1.20 -15.39
N ARG A 18 26.14 2.37 -15.71
CA ARG A 18 25.54 3.66 -15.33
C ARG A 18 24.15 3.83 -15.93
N ILE A 19 24.00 3.53 -17.22
CA ILE A 19 22.71 3.60 -17.91
C ILE A 19 21.72 2.60 -17.28
N LEU A 20 22.12 1.34 -17.12
CA LEU A 20 21.26 0.31 -16.55
C LEU A 20 20.78 0.68 -15.13
N ASN A 21 21.72 1.07 -14.26
CA ASN A 21 21.40 1.48 -12.89
C ASN A 21 20.47 2.71 -12.88
N THR A 22 20.68 3.68 -13.77
CA THR A 22 19.83 4.87 -13.84
C THR A 22 18.42 4.53 -14.27
N VAL A 23 18.24 3.76 -15.35
CA VAL A 23 16.91 3.36 -15.83
C VAL A 23 16.19 2.53 -14.76
N PHE A 24 16.88 1.59 -14.11
CA PHE A 24 16.34 0.84 -12.99
C PHE A 24 15.84 1.74 -11.85
N LEU A 25 16.70 2.64 -11.34
CA LEU A 25 16.36 3.54 -10.24
C LEU A 25 15.19 4.48 -10.57
N LEU A 26 15.15 5.03 -11.79
CA LEU A 26 14.04 5.88 -12.25
C LEU A 26 12.73 5.09 -12.37
N THR A 27 12.79 3.86 -12.88
CA THR A 27 11.62 2.99 -13.04
C THR A 27 11.02 2.64 -11.68
N ILE A 28 11.87 2.27 -10.71
CA ILE A 28 11.43 1.99 -9.35
C ILE A 28 10.88 3.25 -8.67
N GLY A 29 11.55 4.40 -8.83
CA GLY A 29 11.07 5.68 -8.30
C GLY A 29 9.69 6.04 -8.85
N PHE A 30 9.47 5.88 -10.16
CA PHE A 30 8.17 6.08 -10.79
C PHE A 30 7.13 5.07 -10.28
N GLY A 31 7.48 3.80 -10.17
CA GLY A 31 6.61 2.76 -9.61
C GLY A 31 6.13 3.09 -8.19
N TYR A 32 7.01 3.65 -7.36
CA TYR A 32 6.64 4.09 -6.01
C TYR A 32 5.65 5.27 -6.03
N LEU A 33 5.84 6.25 -6.92
CA LEU A 33 4.87 7.33 -7.09
C LEU A 33 3.50 6.80 -7.54
N MET A 34 3.47 5.83 -8.45
CA MET A 34 2.22 5.18 -8.86
C MET A 34 1.59 4.38 -7.71
N ALA A 35 2.38 3.74 -6.86
CA ALA A 35 1.88 3.08 -5.66
C ALA A 35 1.22 4.09 -4.70
N LEU A 36 1.81 5.27 -4.48
CA LEU A 36 1.20 6.34 -3.66
C LEU A 36 -0.13 6.81 -4.26
N VAL A 37 -0.17 7.04 -5.58
CA VAL A 37 -1.40 7.41 -6.30
C VAL A 37 -2.46 6.32 -6.10
N ASN A 38 -2.10 5.05 -6.28
CA ASN A 38 -3.02 3.93 -6.08
C ASN A 38 -3.58 3.89 -4.65
N VAL A 39 -2.74 4.16 -3.64
CA VAL A 39 -3.18 4.22 -2.24
C VAL A 39 -4.24 5.31 -2.06
N ILE A 40 -3.98 6.51 -2.56
CA ILE A 40 -4.94 7.62 -2.47
C ILE A 40 -6.24 7.25 -3.18
N TYR A 41 -6.18 6.79 -4.43
CA TYR A 41 -7.38 6.44 -5.20
C TYR A 41 -8.19 5.29 -4.60
N THR A 42 -7.52 4.29 -4.02
CA THR A 42 -8.17 3.09 -3.48
C THR A 42 -8.72 3.32 -2.07
N HIS A 43 -8.12 4.24 -1.31
CA HIS A 43 -8.38 4.36 0.12
C HIS A 43 -8.96 5.69 0.59
N GLN A 44 -8.95 6.75 -0.22
CA GLN A 44 -9.55 8.03 0.17
C GLN A 44 -11.06 7.93 0.43
N GLY A 45 -11.53 8.64 1.45
CA GLY A 45 -12.95 8.86 1.73
C GLY A 45 -13.71 7.67 2.28
N ARG A 46 -13.03 6.70 2.90
CA ARG A 46 -13.70 5.71 3.76
C ARG A 46 -14.33 6.33 5.00
N ASP A 47 -13.76 7.42 5.48
CA ASP A 47 -14.27 8.23 6.58
C ASP A 47 -15.39 9.21 6.16
N GLY A 48 -15.78 9.20 4.88
CA GLY A 48 -16.78 10.09 4.30
C GLY A 48 -16.28 11.50 3.97
N LYS A 49 -14.99 11.79 4.15
CA LYS A 49 -14.36 13.08 3.82
C LYS A 49 -13.56 12.97 2.53
N ARG A 50 -13.24 14.12 1.92
CA ARG A 50 -12.37 14.16 0.75
C ARG A 50 -10.90 14.04 1.17
N GLY A 51 -10.15 13.20 0.47
CA GLY A 51 -8.72 12.97 0.71
C GLY A 51 -8.45 11.71 1.51
N LEU A 52 -7.17 11.37 1.69
CA LEU A 52 -6.73 10.24 2.49
C LEU A 52 -6.44 10.72 3.92
N SER A 53 -7.13 10.16 4.91
CA SER A 53 -6.95 10.46 6.32
C SER A 53 -6.39 9.27 7.12
N ILE A 54 -5.97 9.52 8.36
CA ILE A 54 -5.61 8.43 9.29
C ILE A 54 -6.82 7.53 9.55
N GLU A 55 -8.02 8.13 9.61
CA GLU A 55 -9.26 7.40 9.84
C GLU A 55 -9.55 6.42 8.70
N ASP A 56 -9.25 6.78 7.45
CA ASP A 56 -9.38 5.86 6.31
C ASP A 56 -8.54 4.58 6.46
N ILE A 57 -7.36 4.72 7.09
CA ILE A 57 -6.42 3.63 7.35
C ILE A 57 -6.92 2.78 8.53
N VAL A 58 -7.42 3.42 9.59
CA VAL A 58 -8.08 2.71 10.69
C VAL A 58 -9.26 1.88 10.17
N ILE A 59 -10.15 2.48 9.37
CA ILE A 59 -11.30 1.79 8.78
C ILE A 59 -10.84 0.63 7.88
N MET A 60 -9.74 0.80 7.15
CA MET A 60 -9.19 -0.26 6.31
C MET A 60 -8.72 -1.48 7.12
N TYR A 61 -7.95 -1.28 8.19
CA TYR A 61 -7.25 -2.38 8.90
C TYR A 61 -8.00 -2.85 10.15
N HIS A 62 -8.44 -1.92 11.00
CA HIS A 62 -9.22 -2.18 12.22
C HIS A 62 -10.68 -2.46 11.88
N GLY A 63 -11.23 -1.68 10.95
CA GLY A 63 -12.67 -1.64 10.67
C GLY A 63 -13.30 -0.39 11.25
N SER A 64 -14.60 -0.24 11.06
CA SER A 64 -15.37 0.83 11.67
C SER A 64 -16.37 0.22 12.65
N SER A 65 -16.45 0.78 13.86
CA SER A 65 -17.50 0.43 14.83
C SER A 65 -18.89 0.83 14.34
N GLU A 66 -18.97 1.81 13.43
CA GLU A 66 -20.20 2.47 13.03
C GLU A 66 -20.77 1.92 11.70
N GLN A 67 -19.93 1.66 10.68
CA GLN A 67 -20.41 1.32 9.33
C GLN A 67 -19.51 0.31 8.58
N SER A 68 -20.11 -0.68 7.91
CA SER A 68 -19.37 -1.60 7.03
C SER A 68 -19.00 -0.93 5.70
N ARG A 69 -18.11 -1.55 4.89
CA ARG A 69 -17.77 -1.03 3.55
C ARG A 69 -19.00 -0.85 2.67
N LEU A 70 -19.95 -1.79 2.73
CA LEU A 70 -21.24 -1.68 2.06
C LEU A 70 -22.04 -0.50 2.60
N GLY A 71 -22.09 -0.33 3.92
CA GLY A 71 -22.74 0.80 4.60
C GLY A 71 -22.18 2.16 4.18
N THR A 72 -20.85 2.32 4.15
CA THR A 72 -20.19 3.54 3.69
C THR A 72 -20.50 3.82 2.22
N ALA A 73 -20.46 2.79 1.35
CA ALA A 73 -20.72 2.96 -0.07
C ALA A 73 -22.15 3.46 -0.34
N ILE A 74 -23.16 2.87 0.30
CA ILE A 74 -24.58 3.23 0.14
C ILE A 74 -24.98 4.51 0.89
N ASN A 75 -24.12 5.03 1.77
CA ASN A 75 -24.20 6.38 2.34
C ASN A 75 -23.44 7.43 1.51
N GLY A 76 -22.70 6.99 0.48
CA GLY A 76 -21.82 7.83 -0.31
C GLY A 76 -22.03 7.62 -1.81
N ILE A 77 -20.97 7.28 -2.52
CA ILE A 77 -20.95 7.26 -4.00
C ILE A 77 -21.93 6.26 -4.64
N MET A 78 -22.40 5.26 -3.90
CA MET A 78 -23.34 4.27 -4.41
C MET A 78 -24.80 4.54 -4.01
N GLU A 79 -25.08 5.53 -3.15
CA GLU A 79 -26.45 5.90 -2.78
C GLU A 79 -27.35 6.19 -3.99
N PRO A 80 -26.91 6.95 -5.03
CA PRO A 80 -27.77 7.28 -6.17
C PRO A 80 -28.16 6.07 -7.03
N ASN A 81 -27.47 4.94 -6.87
CA ASN A 81 -27.76 3.71 -7.64
C ASN A 81 -28.87 2.87 -7.01
N LEU A 82 -29.31 3.19 -5.79
CA LEU A 82 -30.47 2.54 -5.18
C LEU A 82 -31.76 3.01 -5.85
N ARG A 83 -32.53 2.08 -6.40
CA ARG A 83 -33.80 2.39 -7.08
C ARG A 83 -34.84 2.93 -6.11
N TYR A 84 -34.87 2.44 -4.87
CA TYR A 84 -35.74 2.94 -3.81
C TYR A 84 -34.91 3.39 -2.61
N LYS A 85 -35.17 4.61 -2.13
CA LYS A 85 -34.43 5.17 -0.98
C LYS A 85 -34.63 4.37 0.31
N SER A 86 -35.80 3.74 0.50
CA SER A 86 -36.11 2.88 1.65
C SER A 86 -35.15 1.68 1.77
N ASP A 87 -34.61 1.20 0.65
CA ASP A 87 -33.76 0.01 0.63
C ASP A 87 -32.41 0.28 1.31
N LYS A 88 -31.99 1.55 1.36
CA LYS A 88 -30.82 2.00 2.11
C LYS A 88 -30.95 1.63 3.60
N GLU A 89 -32.09 1.95 4.21
CA GLU A 89 -32.36 1.69 5.62
C GLU A 89 -32.44 0.20 5.91
N VAL A 90 -33.00 -0.59 5.00
CA VAL A 90 -33.07 -2.05 5.10
C VAL A 90 -31.66 -2.66 5.10
N ILE A 91 -30.80 -2.25 4.17
CA ILE A 91 -29.42 -2.74 4.10
C ILE A 91 -28.62 -2.30 5.34
N LEU A 92 -28.73 -1.03 5.75
CA LEU A 92 -28.03 -0.53 6.93
C LEU A 92 -28.47 -1.25 8.21
N LYS A 93 -29.76 -1.53 8.36
CA LYS A 93 -30.28 -2.29 9.48
C LYS A 93 -29.76 -3.73 9.49
N TRP A 94 -29.78 -4.41 8.34
CA TRP A 94 -29.22 -5.76 8.23
C TRP A 94 -27.72 -5.80 8.56
N ILE A 95 -26.95 -4.80 8.13
CA ILE A 95 -25.54 -4.62 8.54
C ILE A 95 -25.44 -4.41 10.05
N ALA A 96 -26.31 -3.58 10.63
CA ALA A 96 -26.33 -3.31 12.06
C ALA A 96 -26.60 -4.57 12.89
N ASP A 97 -27.52 -5.42 12.40
CA ASP A 97 -27.98 -6.68 12.99
C ASP A 97 -27.01 -7.86 12.79
N GLY A 98 -25.80 -7.62 12.23
CA GLY A 98 -24.73 -8.61 12.16
C GLY A 98 -24.53 -9.27 10.79
N ALA A 99 -25.24 -8.82 9.76
CA ALA A 99 -25.09 -9.26 8.37
C ALA A 99 -25.26 -10.78 8.17
N GLU A 100 -26.24 -11.39 8.84
CA GLU A 100 -26.47 -12.84 8.80
C GLU A 100 -27.10 -13.32 7.49
N LYS A 101 -26.77 -14.57 7.11
CA LYS A 101 -27.20 -15.22 5.86
C LYS A 101 -28.72 -15.34 5.68
N PRO A 102 -29.52 -15.73 6.69
CA PRO A 102 -30.96 -15.88 6.50
C PRO A 102 -31.65 -14.56 6.13
N ALA A 103 -31.29 -13.47 6.82
CA ALA A 103 -31.82 -12.14 6.53
C ALA A 103 -31.31 -11.61 5.18
N TYR A 104 -30.07 -11.95 4.81
CA TYR A 104 -29.53 -11.63 3.49
C TYR A 104 -30.38 -12.23 2.36
N GLU A 105 -30.62 -13.54 2.40
CA GLU A 105 -31.35 -14.25 1.33
C GLU A 105 -32.78 -13.76 1.18
N GLN A 106 -33.44 -13.40 2.28
CA GLN A 106 -34.83 -12.94 2.26
C GLN A 106 -34.98 -11.50 1.77
N SER A 107 -34.10 -10.59 2.20
CA SER A 107 -34.36 -9.14 2.07
C SER A 107 -33.29 -8.37 1.31
N ILE A 108 -32.03 -8.82 1.33
CA ILE A 108 -30.89 -8.06 0.80
C ILE A 108 -30.49 -8.53 -0.60
N ALA A 109 -30.44 -9.84 -0.82
CA ALA A 109 -30.10 -10.43 -2.11
C ALA A 109 -31.00 -9.90 -3.25
N PRO A 110 -32.32 -9.71 -3.08
CA PRO A 110 -33.16 -9.11 -4.12
C PRO A 110 -32.79 -7.66 -4.44
N ILE A 111 -32.43 -6.86 -3.44
CA ILE A 111 -32.04 -5.45 -3.60
C ILE A 111 -30.72 -5.36 -4.37
N LEU A 112 -29.70 -6.09 -3.92
CA LEU A 112 -28.38 -6.08 -4.56
C LEU A 112 -28.44 -6.65 -5.98
N SER A 113 -29.24 -7.69 -6.22
CA SER A 113 -29.44 -8.25 -7.56
C SER A 113 -30.06 -7.25 -8.52
N ARG A 114 -30.99 -6.41 -8.03
CA ARG A 114 -31.69 -5.40 -8.81
C ARG A 114 -30.81 -4.19 -9.15
N ASP A 115 -30.04 -3.71 -8.17
CA ASP A 115 -29.40 -2.39 -8.24
C ASP A 115 -27.87 -2.45 -8.41
N CYS A 116 -27.21 -3.52 -7.98
CA CYS A 116 -25.75 -3.53 -7.81
C CYS A 116 -25.03 -4.61 -8.63
N VAL A 117 -25.60 -5.83 -8.71
CA VAL A 117 -24.97 -7.01 -9.32
C VAL A 117 -24.62 -6.80 -10.79
N HIS A 118 -25.31 -5.92 -11.50
CA HIS A 118 -24.97 -5.61 -12.90
C HIS A 118 -23.51 -5.15 -13.06
N CYS A 119 -23.02 -4.31 -12.14
CA CYS A 119 -21.63 -3.86 -12.12
C CYS A 119 -20.76 -4.71 -11.18
N HIS A 120 -21.30 -5.12 -10.03
CA HIS A 120 -20.62 -5.88 -8.97
C HIS A 120 -20.63 -7.40 -9.21
N ASN A 121 -20.33 -7.78 -10.44
CA ASN A 121 -20.20 -9.17 -10.86
C ASN A 121 -18.74 -9.43 -11.29
N PRO A 122 -18.03 -10.40 -10.67
CA PRO A 122 -16.63 -10.71 -10.99
C PRO A 122 -16.37 -11.09 -12.45
N GLN A 123 -17.37 -11.65 -13.15
CA GLN A 123 -17.26 -11.97 -14.57
C GLN A 123 -17.24 -10.72 -15.46
N LEU A 124 -17.87 -9.62 -15.02
CA LEU A 124 -17.95 -8.36 -15.77
C LEU A 124 -16.88 -7.37 -15.30
N ASN A 125 -16.74 -7.19 -13.99
CA ASN A 125 -15.78 -6.25 -13.38
C ASN A 125 -15.04 -6.93 -12.21
N PRO A 126 -13.93 -7.64 -12.47
CA PRO A 126 -13.18 -8.36 -11.45
C PRO A 126 -12.50 -7.44 -10.42
N THR A 127 -12.43 -6.14 -10.67
CA THR A 127 -11.86 -5.14 -9.74
C THR A 127 -12.85 -4.65 -8.69
N LEU A 128 -14.15 -4.92 -8.85
CA LEU A 128 -15.19 -4.52 -7.91
C LEU A 128 -15.52 -5.66 -6.92
N PRO A 129 -16.01 -5.35 -5.70
CA PRO A 129 -16.48 -6.37 -4.77
C PRO A 129 -17.56 -7.24 -5.39
N ASN A 130 -17.50 -8.54 -5.14
CA ASN A 130 -18.49 -9.50 -5.59
C ASN A 130 -19.78 -9.37 -4.77
N LEU A 131 -20.89 -8.99 -5.39
CA LEU A 131 -22.21 -8.92 -4.73
C LEU A 131 -23.18 -10.01 -5.20
N THR A 132 -22.70 -11.01 -5.95
CA THR A 132 -23.57 -12.08 -6.51
C THR A 132 -23.83 -13.22 -5.53
N SER A 133 -23.04 -13.35 -4.46
CA SER A 133 -23.18 -14.39 -3.45
C SER A 133 -23.09 -13.81 -2.04
N PHE A 134 -23.67 -14.53 -1.06
CA PHE A 134 -23.61 -14.13 0.35
C PHE A 134 -22.17 -13.94 0.81
N GLU A 135 -21.27 -14.84 0.42
CA GLU A 135 -19.87 -14.83 0.83
C GLU A 135 -19.17 -13.54 0.39
N GLY A 136 -19.38 -13.10 -0.86
CA GLY A 136 -18.84 -11.85 -1.36
C GLY A 136 -19.46 -10.62 -0.71
N VAL A 137 -20.77 -10.64 -0.45
CA VAL A 137 -21.47 -9.55 0.23
C VAL A 137 -21.03 -9.45 1.70
N ALA A 138 -20.86 -10.58 2.38
CA ALA A 138 -20.41 -10.63 3.77
C ALA A 138 -19.03 -9.98 3.96
N GLU A 139 -18.11 -10.14 2.99
CA GLU A 139 -16.79 -9.47 3.02
C GLU A 139 -16.88 -7.95 3.06
N VAL A 140 -17.93 -7.35 2.49
CA VAL A 140 -18.14 -5.89 2.50
C VAL A 140 -19.19 -5.45 3.50
N ALA A 141 -20.04 -6.35 3.99
CA ALA A 141 -21.09 -6.07 4.96
C ALA A 141 -20.62 -6.21 6.41
N GLN A 142 -19.51 -6.90 6.68
CA GLN A 142 -18.95 -6.98 8.04
C GLN A 142 -18.32 -5.66 8.49
N LYS A 143 -18.46 -5.37 9.79
CA LYS A 143 -17.89 -4.19 10.48
C LYS A 143 -16.37 -4.29 10.71
N GLY A 144 -15.75 -5.41 10.34
CA GLY A 144 -14.31 -5.66 10.55
C GLY A 144 -13.45 -5.13 9.40
N GLY A 145 -12.27 -4.61 9.75
CA GLY A 145 -11.23 -4.27 8.78
C GLY A 145 -10.57 -5.50 8.17
N ALA A 146 -9.51 -5.30 7.40
CA ALA A 146 -8.80 -6.32 6.62
C ALA A 146 -8.69 -7.69 7.33
N THR A 147 -9.08 -8.76 6.64
CA THR A 147 -9.05 -10.11 7.21
C THR A 147 -7.61 -10.61 7.36
N VAL A 148 -7.34 -11.44 8.36
CA VAL A 148 -5.99 -12.02 8.58
C VAL A 148 -5.47 -12.76 7.35
N PRO A 149 -6.27 -13.60 6.64
CA PRO A 149 -5.80 -14.24 5.41
C PRO A 149 -5.42 -13.25 4.30
N SER A 150 -6.18 -12.15 4.16
CA SER A 150 -5.84 -11.08 3.21
C SER A 150 -4.52 -10.39 3.60
N LEU A 151 -4.36 -10.06 4.87
CA LEU A 151 -3.13 -9.47 5.40
C LEU A 151 -1.92 -10.38 5.18
N VAL A 152 -2.03 -11.68 5.46
CA VAL A 152 -0.95 -12.66 5.22
C VAL A 152 -0.59 -12.73 3.73
N ARG A 153 -1.59 -12.80 2.84
CA ARG A 153 -1.37 -12.85 1.39
C ARG A 153 -0.63 -11.61 0.89
N VAL A 154 -1.13 -10.42 1.25
CA VAL A 154 -0.53 -9.16 0.82
C VAL A 154 0.86 -8.99 1.42
N SER A 155 1.04 -9.34 2.71
CA SER A 155 2.34 -9.29 3.40
C SER A 155 3.37 -10.19 2.71
N HIS A 156 3.01 -11.42 2.32
CA HIS A 156 3.93 -12.32 1.62
C HIS A 156 4.47 -11.70 0.32
N ILE A 157 3.56 -11.12 -0.48
CA ILE A 157 3.91 -10.47 -1.75
C ILE A 157 4.78 -9.23 -1.50
N HIS A 158 4.42 -8.39 -0.52
CA HIS A 158 5.12 -7.14 -0.24
C HIS A 158 6.50 -7.39 0.36
N VAL A 159 6.60 -8.23 1.39
CA VAL A 159 7.89 -8.52 2.04
C VAL A 159 8.87 -9.12 1.05
N PHE A 160 8.43 -10.08 0.21
CA PHE A 160 9.33 -10.67 -0.78
C PHE A 160 9.69 -9.66 -1.88
N GLY A 161 8.71 -9.03 -2.53
CA GLY A 161 8.96 -8.11 -3.64
C GLY A 161 9.74 -6.87 -3.24
N ILE A 162 9.35 -6.22 -2.14
CA ILE A 162 10.00 -4.99 -1.66
C ILE A 162 11.40 -5.30 -1.14
N ALA A 163 11.64 -6.42 -0.45
CA ALA A 163 13.00 -6.77 -0.01
C ALA A 163 13.98 -6.89 -1.19
N PHE A 164 13.55 -7.49 -2.31
CA PHE A 164 14.36 -7.54 -3.54
C PHE A 164 14.65 -6.14 -4.09
N ILE A 165 13.64 -5.27 -4.16
CA ILE A 165 13.79 -3.88 -4.63
C ILE A 165 14.77 -3.12 -3.74
N LEU A 166 14.56 -3.14 -2.42
CA LEU A 166 15.42 -2.46 -1.45
C LEU A 166 16.86 -2.96 -1.49
N TYR A 167 17.06 -4.27 -1.69
CA TYR A 167 18.39 -4.84 -1.84
C TYR A 167 19.10 -4.31 -3.10
N LEU A 168 18.41 -4.25 -4.23
CA LEU A 168 18.97 -3.76 -5.50
C LEU A 168 19.30 -2.26 -5.44
N ILE A 169 18.39 -1.45 -4.88
CA ILE A 169 18.65 -0.02 -4.65
C ILE A 169 19.84 0.16 -3.71
N GLY A 170 19.85 -0.58 -2.58
CA GLY A 170 20.93 -0.54 -1.61
C GLY A 170 22.27 -0.93 -2.23
N LYS A 171 22.31 -1.97 -3.07
CA LYS A 171 23.51 -2.39 -3.82
C LYS A 171 24.08 -1.27 -4.68
N ILE A 172 23.23 -0.55 -5.41
CA ILE A 172 23.66 0.59 -6.22
C ILE A 172 24.13 1.74 -5.31
N PHE A 173 23.37 2.04 -4.25
CA PHE A 173 23.71 3.10 -3.29
C PHE A 173 25.03 2.86 -2.54
N LEU A 174 25.45 1.60 -2.35
CA LEU A 174 26.74 1.28 -1.75
C LEU A 174 27.93 1.86 -2.55
N LEU A 175 27.76 2.08 -3.86
CA LEU A 175 28.78 2.68 -4.74
C LEU A 175 28.99 4.18 -4.52
N CYS A 176 28.05 4.86 -3.83
CA CYS A 176 28.19 6.26 -3.47
C CYS A 176 29.48 6.51 -2.68
N ASP A 177 30.13 7.64 -2.88
CA ASP A 177 31.20 8.14 -2.01
C ASP A 177 30.58 9.01 -0.92
N MET A 178 30.56 8.50 0.31
CA MET A 178 29.99 9.16 1.49
C MET A 178 30.50 8.51 2.76
N ASN A 179 30.25 9.15 3.90
CA ASN A 179 30.57 8.61 5.22
C ASN A 179 30.00 7.20 5.40
N ILE A 180 30.87 6.27 5.82
CA ILE A 180 30.54 4.85 5.98
C ILE A 180 29.41 4.60 6.98
N TYR A 181 29.32 5.38 8.06
CA TYR A 181 28.29 5.22 9.08
C TYR A 181 26.91 5.63 8.53
N VAL A 182 26.84 6.80 7.87
CA VAL A 182 25.62 7.29 7.23
C VAL A 182 25.12 6.28 6.20
N LYS A 183 26.02 5.75 5.38
CA LYS A 183 25.68 4.74 4.38
C LYS A 183 25.10 3.47 4.99
N ARG A 184 25.75 2.93 6.03
CA ARG A 184 25.30 1.71 6.70
C ARG A 184 23.91 1.88 7.30
N ILE A 185 23.68 3.02 7.97
CA ILE A 185 22.38 3.36 8.55
C ILE A 185 21.32 3.52 7.45
N ALA A 186 21.63 4.28 6.40
CA ALA A 186 20.71 4.54 5.30
C ALA A 186 20.24 3.26 4.59
N VAL A 187 21.13 2.27 4.38
CA VAL A 187 20.76 0.98 3.77
C VAL A 187 19.86 0.15 4.67
N VAL A 188 19.98 0.26 5.99
CA VAL A 188 19.19 -0.55 6.96
C VAL A 188 17.80 0.04 7.20
N ILE A 189 17.67 1.38 7.25
CA ILE A 189 16.40 2.08 7.51
C ILE A 189 15.21 1.55 6.69
N PRO A 190 15.28 1.41 5.35
CA PRO A 190 14.10 1.05 4.58
C PRO A 190 13.65 -0.40 4.83
N PHE A 191 14.57 -1.31 5.22
CA PHE A 191 14.21 -2.67 5.61
C PHE A 191 13.47 -2.69 6.95
N ILE A 192 13.96 -1.93 7.94
CA ILE A 192 13.28 -1.79 9.23
C ILE A 192 11.90 -1.15 9.01
N ALA A 193 11.83 -0.09 8.19
CA ALA A 193 10.58 0.58 7.87
C ALA A 193 9.57 -0.37 7.20
N MET A 194 10.00 -1.16 6.21
CA MET A 194 9.16 -2.19 5.56
C MET A 194 8.63 -3.22 6.57
N LEU A 195 9.49 -3.72 7.47
CA LEU A 195 9.06 -4.71 8.47
C LEU A 195 8.09 -4.11 9.49
N LEU A 196 8.36 -2.88 9.94
CA LEU A 196 7.46 -2.15 10.83
C LEU A 196 6.11 -1.89 10.17
N ASP A 197 6.09 -1.53 8.89
CA ASP A 197 4.87 -1.32 8.11
C ASP A 197 4.03 -2.60 8.08
N VAL A 198 4.60 -3.71 7.65
CA VAL A 198 3.87 -4.99 7.55
C VAL A 198 3.35 -5.45 8.92
N VAL A 199 4.19 -5.40 9.97
CA VAL A 199 3.77 -5.77 11.33
C VAL A 199 2.67 -4.82 11.82
N SER A 200 2.77 -3.53 11.51
CA SER A 200 1.80 -2.53 11.93
C SER A 200 0.41 -2.78 11.36
N TRP A 201 0.26 -3.41 10.19
CA TRP A 201 -1.06 -3.77 9.64
C TRP A 201 -1.80 -4.77 10.55
N PHE A 202 -1.09 -5.80 11.04
CA PHE A 202 -1.66 -6.80 11.95
C PHE A 202 -2.00 -6.20 13.31
N ILE A 203 -1.16 -5.30 13.82
CA ILE A 203 -1.44 -4.63 15.09
C ILE A 203 -2.58 -3.64 14.94
N THR A 204 -2.63 -2.88 13.84
CA THR A 204 -3.71 -1.92 13.54
C THR A 204 -5.06 -2.60 13.52
N LYS A 205 -5.13 -3.88 13.11
CA LYS A 205 -6.37 -4.66 13.18
C LYS A 205 -6.97 -4.75 14.60
N HIS A 206 -6.13 -4.77 15.63
CA HIS A 206 -6.56 -4.88 17.02
C HIS A 206 -6.51 -3.53 17.76
N ILE A 207 -5.58 -2.67 17.39
CA ILE A 207 -5.29 -1.39 18.04
C ILE A 207 -5.28 -0.29 16.96
N ALA A 208 -6.39 0.44 16.82
CA ALA A 208 -6.54 1.50 15.81
C ALA A 208 -5.39 2.52 15.78
N GLY A 209 -4.83 2.87 16.95
CA GLY A 209 -3.73 3.83 17.06
C GLY A 209 -2.44 3.42 16.32
N PHE A 210 -2.28 2.15 15.97
CA PHE A 210 -1.14 1.69 15.18
C PHE A 210 -1.20 2.14 13.70
N ALA A 211 -2.33 2.69 13.24
CA ALA A 211 -2.45 3.31 11.91
C ALA A 211 -1.43 4.45 11.69
N TYR A 212 -1.05 5.17 12.74
CA TYR A 212 0.04 6.16 12.66
C TYR A 212 1.38 5.51 12.32
N VAL A 213 1.65 4.32 12.87
CA VAL A 213 2.87 3.58 12.58
C VAL A 213 2.89 3.19 11.10
N VAL A 214 1.78 2.67 10.55
CA VAL A 214 1.63 2.34 9.12
C VAL A 214 2.08 3.51 8.23
N VAL A 215 1.54 4.70 8.49
CA VAL A 215 1.85 5.91 7.70
C VAL A 215 3.31 6.32 7.87
N LEU A 216 3.80 6.35 9.12
CA LEU A 216 5.17 6.76 9.41
C LEU A 216 6.20 5.80 8.83
N SER A 217 5.96 4.49 8.89
CA SER A 217 6.84 3.48 8.28
C SER A 217 6.83 3.57 6.76
N GLY A 218 5.65 3.73 6.15
CA GLY A 218 5.54 3.93 4.69
C GLY A 218 6.28 5.18 4.23
N ALA A 219 6.10 6.30 4.94
CA ALA A 219 6.79 7.56 4.66
C ALA A 219 8.31 7.44 4.87
N LEU A 220 8.76 6.82 5.96
CA LEU A 220 10.17 6.59 6.24
C LEU A 220 10.84 5.73 5.15
N MET A 221 10.15 4.66 4.72
CA MET A 221 10.62 3.82 3.63
C MET A 221 10.74 4.62 2.33
N GLY A 222 9.70 5.38 1.96
CA GLY A 222 9.68 6.21 0.76
C GLY A 222 10.77 7.28 0.73
N LEU A 223 10.91 8.02 1.83
CA LEU A 223 11.95 9.06 1.97
C LEU A 223 13.35 8.45 1.91
N SER A 224 13.60 7.37 2.64
CA SER A 224 14.89 6.68 2.63
C SER A 224 15.24 6.17 1.24
N MET A 225 14.30 5.52 0.56
CA MET A 225 14.48 5.04 -0.80
C MET A 225 14.70 6.19 -1.78
N GLY A 226 13.93 7.28 -1.67
CA GLY A 226 14.07 8.47 -2.49
C GLY A 226 15.45 9.11 -2.34
N VAL A 227 15.95 9.25 -1.12
CA VAL A 227 17.32 9.74 -0.87
C VAL A 227 18.36 8.83 -1.51
N GLN A 228 18.22 7.51 -1.38
CA GLN A 228 19.17 6.57 -1.99
C GLN A 228 19.15 6.63 -3.52
N ILE A 229 17.97 6.71 -4.13
CA ILE A 229 17.78 6.85 -5.58
C ILE A 229 18.43 8.16 -6.07
N LEU A 230 18.05 9.29 -5.48
CA LEU A 230 18.49 10.61 -5.93
C LEU A 230 19.98 10.81 -5.75
N LEU A 231 20.55 10.40 -4.60
CA LEU A 231 21.99 10.49 -4.36
C LEU A 231 22.78 9.55 -5.28
N SER A 232 22.27 8.34 -5.54
CA SER A 232 22.92 7.41 -6.47
C SER A 232 22.98 7.99 -7.88
N ILE A 233 21.85 8.50 -8.40
CA ILE A 233 21.81 9.13 -9.73
C ILE A 233 22.70 10.36 -9.77
N TYR A 234 22.61 11.24 -8.76
CA TYR A 234 23.43 12.44 -8.68
C TYR A 234 24.93 12.10 -8.70
N GLN A 235 25.37 11.18 -7.84
CA GLN A 235 26.78 10.84 -7.76
C GLN A 235 27.28 10.06 -8.98
N MET A 236 26.41 9.28 -9.62
CA MET A 236 26.75 8.52 -10.80
C MET A 236 27.01 9.41 -12.02
N TRP A 237 26.37 10.56 -12.15
CA TRP A 237 26.51 11.42 -13.33
C TRP A 237 27.26 12.72 -13.08
N PHE A 238 27.14 13.30 -11.89
CA PHE A 238 27.61 14.67 -11.64
C PHE A 238 28.73 14.75 -10.59
N TYR A 239 28.86 13.77 -9.70
CA TYR A 239 29.91 13.80 -8.68
C TYR A 239 31.24 13.31 -9.25
N ARG A 240 32.22 14.22 -9.25
CA ARG A 240 33.63 13.91 -9.45
C ARG A 240 34.34 14.18 -8.13
N LYS A 241 34.90 13.14 -7.53
CA LYS A 241 35.85 13.32 -6.44
C LYS A 241 37.15 13.83 -7.05
N ASP A 242 37.58 15.02 -6.66
CA ASP A 242 38.92 15.51 -7.00
C ASP A 242 39.93 14.47 -6.51
N ARG A 243 40.67 13.86 -7.45
CA ARG A 243 41.82 13.04 -7.07
C ARG A 243 42.88 14.03 -6.57
N PRO A 244 43.48 13.84 -5.39
CA PRO A 244 44.75 14.51 -5.14
C PRO A 244 45.70 14.07 -6.25
N ILE A 245 46.28 15.04 -6.94
CA ILE A 245 47.35 14.83 -7.91
C ILE A 245 48.52 14.25 -7.10
N THR A 246 48.80 12.97 -7.29
CA THR A 246 50.05 12.31 -6.86
C THR A 246 50.64 11.63 -8.07
#